data_AF-A0A521KB34-F1
#
_entry.id   AF-A0A521KB34-F1
#
_cell.length_a   1.000
_cell.length_b   1.000
_cell.length_c   1.000
_cell.angle_alpha   90.00
_cell.angle_beta   90.00
_cell.angle_gamma   90.00
#
_symmetry.space_group_name_H-M   'P 1'
#
loop_
_entity.id
_entity.type
_entity.pdbx_description
1 polymer ?
#
loop_
_entity_poly.entity_id
_entity_poly.type
_entity_poly.pdbx_seq_one_letter_code
_entity_poly.pdbx_strand_id
1 'polypeptide(L)'
;DDSAALIVPAEVDAPTTARVQDLAVRAYRALDCAGLSRVDFFVEPTGDVKCIEVNTLPGFTPISMYPRLWQEAGLSYRDLISRLVDLGVERFEEVRAHA
;
A
#
# COMPACT_ATOMS: atom_id res chain seq x y z
N ASP A 1 5.53 25.76 7.55
CA ASP A 1 6.19 24.48 7.27
C ASP A 1 5.07 23.48 7.03
N ASP A 2 4.71 23.30 5.76
CA ASP A 2 3.43 22.74 5.30
C ASP A 2 3.51 21.22 5.10
N SER A 3 4.22 20.53 6.01
CA SER A 3 4.39 19.09 5.92
C SER A 3 3.21 18.35 6.55
N ALA A 4 2.61 17.43 5.80
CA ALA A 4 1.58 16.55 6.33
C ALA A 4 2.17 15.64 7.42
N ALA A 5 1.54 15.60 8.59
CA ALA A 5 1.93 14.70 9.68
C ALA A 5 1.59 13.24 9.32
N LEU A 6 2.55 12.34 9.52
CA LEU A 6 2.33 10.90 9.34
C LEU A 6 1.84 10.28 10.65
N ILE A 7 0.52 10.14 10.75
CA ILE A 7 -0.19 9.49 11.86
C ILE A 7 -0.55 8.07 11.41
N VAL A 8 -0.06 7.07 12.14
CA VAL A 8 -0.29 5.65 11.86
C VAL A 8 -0.57 4.97 13.21
N PRO A 9 -1.74 4.32 13.39
CA PRO A 9 -2.86 4.23 12.46
C PRO A 9 -3.58 5.58 12.25
N ALA A 10 -4.27 5.74 11.13
CA ALA A 10 -5.06 6.94 10.85
C ALA A 10 -6.25 7.06 11.84
N GLU A 11 -6.58 8.28 12.25
CA GLU A 11 -7.69 8.59 13.15
C GLU A 11 -9.05 8.58 12.42
N VAL A 12 -9.42 7.43 11.88
CA VAL A 12 -10.71 7.18 11.22
C VAL A 12 -11.40 5.99 11.85
N ASP A 13 -12.72 5.92 11.72
CA ASP A 13 -13.47 4.78 12.26
C ASP A 13 -13.18 3.47 11.50
N ALA A 14 -13.42 2.35 12.17
CA ALA A 14 -13.15 1.02 11.61
C ALA A 14 -13.89 0.74 10.28
N PRO A 15 -15.17 1.14 10.09
CA PRO A 15 -15.84 1.02 8.80
C PRO A 15 -15.13 1.77 7.67
N THR A 16 -14.64 2.99 7.93
CA THR A 16 -13.91 3.79 6.97
C THR A 16 -12.56 3.15 6.66
N THR A 17 -11.82 2.67 7.67
CA THR A 17 -10.57 1.92 7.45
C THR A 17 -10.80 0.71 6.53
N ALA A 18 -11.81 -0.10 6.80
CA ALA A 18 -12.13 -1.27 5.99
C ALA A 18 -12.49 -0.90 4.55
N ARG A 19 -13.25 0.19 4.36
CA ARG A 19 -13.60 0.70 3.03
C ARG A 19 -12.38 1.18 2.25
N VAL A 20 -11.46 1.91 2.90
CA VAL A 20 -10.20 2.37 2.27
C VAL A 20 -9.35 1.17 1.85
N GLN A 21 -9.22 0.16 2.72
CA GLN A 21 -8.45 -1.05 2.41
C GLN A 21 -9.05 -1.84 1.24
N ASP A 22 -10.37 -2.04 1.21
CA ASP A 22 -11.04 -2.69 0.06
C ASP A 22 -10.79 -1.93 -1.24
N LEU A 23 -10.98 -0.61 -1.22
CA LEU A 23 -10.75 0.22 -2.40
C LEU A 23 -9.29 0.19 -2.86
N ALA A 24 -8.33 0.15 -1.93
CA ALA A 24 -6.91 0.03 -2.26
C ALA A 24 -6.61 -1.27 -3.02
N VAL A 25 -7.15 -2.40 -2.54
CA VAL A 25 -6.99 -3.71 -3.19
C VAL A 25 -7.68 -3.73 -4.55
N ARG A 26 -8.86 -3.12 -4.67
CA ARG A 26 -9.58 -3.02 -5.94
C ARG A 26 -8.83 -2.18 -6.97
N ALA A 27 -8.30 -1.02 -6.56
CA ALA A 27 -7.50 -0.17 -7.44
C ALA A 27 -6.22 -0.88 -7.90
N TYR A 28 -5.52 -1.54 -6.98
CA TYR A 28 -4.33 -2.35 -7.28
C TYR A 28 -4.60 -3.41 -8.36
N ARG A 29 -5.68 -4.18 -8.20
CA ARG A 29 -6.08 -5.23 -9.15
C ARG A 29 -6.55 -4.65 -10.49
N ALA A 30 -7.32 -3.56 -10.46
CA ALA A 30 -7.86 -2.93 -11.67
C ALA A 30 -6.75 -2.40 -12.59
N LEU A 31 -5.59 -2.03 -12.03
CA LEU A 31 -4.43 -1.55 -12.77
C LEU A 31 -3.37 -2.63 -13.03
N ASP A 32 -3.69 -3.90 -12.76
CA ASP A 32 -2.77 -5.04 -12.91
C ASP A 32 -1.41 -4.82 -12.22
N CYS A 33 -1.43 -4.19 -11.04
CA CYS A 33 -0.23 -3.96 -10.26
C CYS A 33 0.34 -5.30 -9.73
N ALA A 34 1.66 -5.32 -9.53
CA ALA A 34 2.37 -6.46 -8.96
C ALA A 34 3.45 -5.99 -7.97
N GLY A 35 3.79 -6.86 -7.01
CA GLY A 35 4.75 -6.54 -5.94
C GLY A 35 4.19 -5.55 -4.92
N LEU A 36 4.28 -4.25 -5.21
CA LEU A 36 3.92 -3.18 -4.28
C LEU A 36 3.18 -2.02 -4.95
N SER A 37 2.36 -1.34 -4.16
CA SER A 37 1.91 0.02 -4.45
C SER A 37 1.53 0.72 -3.14
N ARG A 38 1.59 2.04 -3.11
CA ARG A 38 0.86 2.86 -2.13
C ARG A 38 -0.37 3.45 -2.83
N VAL A 39 -1.54 3.30 -2.25
CA VAL A 39 -2.76 3.91 -2.78
C VAL A 39 -3.18 5.04 -1.87
N ASP A 40 -3.27 6.24 -2.43
CA ASP A 40 -3.55 7.47 -1.70
C ASP A 40 -5.02 7.86 -1.87
N PHE A 41 -5.67 8.25 -0.77
CA PHE A 41 -7.10 8.55 -0.73
C PHE A 41 -7.37 9.89 -0.04
N PHE A 42 -8.41 10.58 -0.50
CA PHE A 42 -9.14 11.55 0.31
C PHE A 42 -10.30 10.86 1.00
N VAL A 43 -10.47 11.15 2.29
CA VAL A 43 -11.61 10.70 3.10
C VAL A 43 -12.36 11.93 3.57
N GLU A 44 -13.63 12.04 3.21
CA GLU A 44 -14.51 13.13 3.63
C GLU A 44 -15.13 12.81 5.01
N PRO A 45 -15.57 13.83 5.78
CA PRO A 45 -16.22 13.62 7.08
C PRO A 45 -17.50 12.76 7.02
N THR A 46 -18.11 12.64 5.84
CA THR A 46 -19.26 11.76 5.57
C THR A 46 -18.88 10.27 5.51
N GLY A 47 -17.58 9.95 5.46
CA GLY A 47 -17.06 8.61 5.19
C GLY A 47 -16.87 8.32 3.70
N ASP A 48 -17.08 9.30 2.82
CA ASP A 48 -16.83 9.14 1.39
C ASP A 48 -15.33 9.08 1.10
N VAL A 49 -14.92 8.08 0.32
CA VAL A 49 -13.52 7.78 0.02
C VAL A 49 -13.28 7.95 -1.47
N LYS A 50 -12.31 8.81 -1.83
CA LYS A 50 -11.92 9.11 -3.22
C LYS A 50 -10.46 8.73 -3.44
N CYS A 51 -10.21 7.82 -4.38
CA CYS A 51 -8.86 7.45 -4.79
C CYS A 51 -8.20 8.62 -5.53
N ILE A 52 -6.97 8.97 -5.13
CA ILE A 52 -6.19 10.04 -5.73
C ILE A 52 -5.15 9.45 -6.68
N GLU A 53 -4.30 8.56 -6.15
CA GLU A 53 -3.14 8.03 -6.85
C GLU A 53 -2.93 6.56 -6.46
N VAL A 54 -2.54 5.74 -7.45
CA VAL A 54 -1.91 4.44 -7.22
C VAL A 54 -0.43 4.60 -7.55
N ASN A 55 0.41 4.70 -6.53
CA ASN A 55 1.85 4.88 -6.67
C ASN A 55 2.55 3.52 -6.66
N THR A 56 3.04 3.08 -7.82
CA THR A 56 3.72 1.78 -8.00
C THR A 56 5.20 1.79 -7.64
N LEU A 57 5.75 2.93 -7.19
CA LEU A 57 7.13 3.06 -6.73
C LEU A 57 7.20 4.00 -5.52
N PRO A 58 6.61 3.62 -4.38
CA PRO A 58 6.60 4.47 -3.20
C PRO A 58 8.01 4.63 -2.63
N GLY A 59 8.22 5.74 -1.90
CA GLY A 59 9.44 5.93 -1.11
C GLY A 59 9.69 4.73 -0.18
N PHE A 60 10.94 4.26 -0.15
CA PHE A 60 11.30 2.98 0.46
C PHE A 60 12.35 3.09 1.57
N THR A 61 12.64 4.29 2.07
CA THR A 61 13.51 4.43 3.26
C THR A 61 12.76 3.95 4.51
N PRO A 62 13.43 3.61 5.62
CA PRO A 62 12.75 3.16 6.84
C PRO A 62 11.74 4.17 7.42
N ILE A 63 11.92 5.47 7.15
CA ILE A 63 11.00 6.55 7.57
C ILE A 63 9.89 6.83 6.55
N SER A 64 9.94 6.21 5.37
CA SER A 64 8.94 6.39 4.33
C SER A 64 7.60 5.78 4.74
N MET A 65 6.51 6.36 4.22
CA MET A 65 5.14 5.99 4.57
C MET A 65 4.85 4.50 4.31
N TYR A 66 5.24 3.97 3.16
CA TYR A 66 4.93 2.58 2.79
C TYR A 66 5.56 1.55 3.76
N PRO A 67 6.87 1.59 4.06
CA PRO A 67 7.45 0.75 5.11
C PRO A 67 6.81 0.91 6.49
N ARG A 68 6.49 2.16 6.90
CA ARG A 68 5.90 2.42 8.21
C ARG A 68 4.49 1.82 8.37
N LEU A 69 3.67 1.84 7.32
CA LEU A 69 2.34 1.21 7.35
C LEU A 69 2.44 -0.31 7.56
N TRP A 70 3.40 -0.96 6.91
CA TRP A 70 3.65 -2.39 7.09
C TRP A 70 4.19 -2.73 8.49
N GLN A 71 5.06 -1.89 9.04
CA GLN A 71 5.54 -2.04 10.41
C GLN A 71 4.41 -1.98 11.43
N GLU A 72 3.49 -1.02 11.29
CA GLU A 72 2.29 -0.94 12.14
C GLU A 72 1.41 -2.18 11.97
N ALA A 73 1.30 -2.71 10.74
CA ALA A 73 0.60 -3.95 10.46
C ALA A 73 1.34 -5.22 10.95
N GLY A 74 2.49 -5.07 11.62
CA GLY A 74 3.26 -6.17 12.23
C GLY A 74 4.32 -6.81 11.33
N LEU A 75 4.60 -6.24 10.15
CA LEU A 75 5.64 -6.73 9.24
C LEU A 75 6.90 -5.86 9.33
N SER A 76 8.03 -6.45 9.75
CA SER A 76 9.28 -5.70 9.86
C SER A 76 9.78 -5.20 8.50
N TYR A 77 10.59 -4.14 8.48
CA TYR A 77 11.17 -3.62 7.24
C TYR A 77 11.99 -4.68 6.49
N ARG A 78 12.72 -5.52 7.23
CA ARG A 78 13.49 -6.64 6.66
C ARG A 78 12.55 -7.66 6.00
N ASP A 79 11.49 -8.06 6.71
CA ASP A 79 10.57 -9.07 6.21
C ASP A 79 9.74 -8.54 5.03
N LEU A 80 9.44 -7.25 5.00
CA LEU A 80 8.83 -6.58 3.85
C LEU A 80 9.73 -6.66 2.61
N ILE A 81 11.02 -6.35 2.74
CA ILE A 81 11.97 -6.49 1.62
C ILE A 81 12.03 -7.94 1.15
N SER A 82 12.19 -8.89 2.08
CA SER A 82 12.21 -10.32 1.74
C SER A 82 10.95 -10.72 0.98
N ARG A 83 9.76 -10.31 1.46
CA ARG A 83 8.50 -10.65 0.79
C ARG A 83 8.41 -10.07 -0.62
N LEU A 84 8.90 -8.85 -0.85
CA LEU A 84 8.89 -8.25 -2.19
C LEU A 84 9.87 -8.91 -3.15
N VAL A 85 11.02 -9.38 -2.65
CA VAL A 85 11.95 -10.19 -3.45
C VAL A 85 11.31 -11.52 -3.83
N ASP A 86 10.67 -12.21 -2.87
CA ASP A 86 9.97 -13.48 -3.11
C ASP A 86 8.88 -13.31 -4.19
N LEU A 87 8.04 -12.28 -4.05
CA LEU A 87 7.01 -11.95 -5.06
C LEU A 87 7.59 -11.67 -6.45
N GLY A 88 8.78 -11.06 -6.51
CA GLY A 88 9.48 -10.81 -7.78
C GLY A 88 9.96 -12.12 -8.43
N VAL A 89 10.46 -13.06 -7.64
CA VAL A 89 10.87 -14.40 -8.11
C VAL A 89 9.65 -15.21 -8.55
N GLU A 90 8.59 -15.24 -7.74
CA GLU A 90 7.32 -15.92 -8.06
C GLU A 90 6.79 -15.47 -9.44
N ARG A 91 6.67 -14.15 -9.65
CA ARG A 91 6.22 -13.60 -10.94
C ARG A 91 7.17 -13.92 -12.10
N PHE A 92 8.48 -13.90 -11.88
CA PHE A 92 9.45 -14.23 -12.92
C PHE A 92 9.31 -15.70 -13.37
N GLU A 93 9.11 -16.62 -12.44
CA GLU A 93 8.88 -18.03 -12.73
C GLU A 93 7.56 -18.25 -13.48
N GLU A 94 6.48 -17.57 -13.07
CA GLU A 94 5.19 -17.60 -13.77
C GLU A 94 5.33 -17.15 -15.22
N VAL A 95 5.98 -16.02 -15.48
CA VAL A 95 6.18 -15.49 -16.84
C VAL A 95 7.02 -16.46 -17.67
N ARG A 96 8.05 -17.07 -17.08
CA ARG A 96 8.89 -18.06 -17.79
C ARG A 96 8.16 -19.36 -18.10
N ALA A 97 7.22 -19.79 -17.26
CA ALA A 97 6.46 -21.02 -17.50
C ALA A 97 5.42 -20.88 -18.62
N HIS A 98 4.98 -19.66 -18.92
CA HIS A 98 4.00 -19.34 -19.96
C HIS A 98 4.64 -18.78 -21.25
N ALA A 99 5.96 -18.68 -21.31
CA ALA A 99 6.74 -18.29 -22.49
C ALA A 99 7.21 -19.52 -23.28
#